data_AF-A0ABD3H4H5-F1
#
_entry.id   AF-A0ABD3H4H5-F1
#
_cell.length_a   1.000
_cell.length_b   1.000
_cell.length_c   1.000
_cell.angle_alpha   90.00
_cell.angle_beta   90.00
_cell.angle_gamma   90.00
#
_symmetry.space_group_name_H-M   'P 1'
#
loop_
_entity.id
_entity.type
_entity.pdbx_description
1 polymer ?
#
loop_
_entity_poly.entity_id
_entity_poly.type
_entity_poly.pdbx_seq_one_letter_code
_entity_poly.pdbx_strand_id
1 'polypeptide(L)'
;MRDRAASEDTPIPRIYQEEANHLASSESASAMLPVLQSLDTSLYRARRQLPPLPRSLADVVIPESLRFTEAGEDFVFEQCTSVRERLQIGAGQQVQRTLVRYVRVNQRLDNLRDRYATGNVDILEYLTKVGRIIANRRSIGYPS
;
A
#
# COMPACT_ATOMS: atom_id res chain seq x y z
N MET A 1 19.66 -8.74 -21.91
CA MET A 1 19.09 -7.46 -21.42
C MET A 1 20.01 -6.26 -21.60
N ARG A 2 21.23 -6.23 -21.05
CA ARG A 2 22.12 -5.03 -21.15
C ARG A 2 22.48 -4.66 -22.60
N ASP A 3 22.77 -5.67 -23.43
CA ASP A 3 23.12 -5.44 -24.84
C ASP A 3 21.92 -4.91 -25.64
N ARG A 4 20.72 -5.46 -25.40
CA ARG A 4 19.45 -4.93 -25.96
C ARG A 4 19.17 -3.51 -25.51
N ALA A 5 19.38 -3.19 -24.23
CA ALA A 5 19.17 -1.84 -23.72
C ALA A 5 20.08 -0.82 -24.42
N ALA A 6 21.32 -1.23 -24.73
CA ALA A 6 22.27 -0.39 -25.46
C ALA A 6 21.96 -0.27 -26.96
N SER A 7 21.40 -1.32 -27.58
CA SER A 7 21.11 -1.33 -29.03
C SER A 7 19.73 -0.78 -29.41
N GLU A 8 18.72 -1.03 -28.58
CA GLU A 8 17.31 -0.66 -28.82
C GLU A 8 16.91 0.64 -28.09
N ASP A 9 17.80 1.23 -27.30
CA ASP A 9 17.55 2.37 -26.39
C ASP A 9 16.33 2.14 -25.47
N THR A 10 16.02 0.87 -25.19
CA THR A 10 14.93 0.48 -24.31
C THR A 10 15.46 0.34 -22.88
N PRO A 11 14.80 0.97 -21.88
CA PRO A 11 15.28 0.90 -20.51
C PRO A 11 15.17 -0.54 -19.98
N ILE A 12 16.19 -1.01 -19.24
CA ILE A 12 16.26 -2.38 -18.69
C ILE A 12 14.98 -2.81 -17.97
N PRO A 13 14.32 -1.96 -17.14
CA PRO A 13 13.04 -2.34 -16.51
C PRO A 13 11.95 -2.71 -17.52
N ARG A 14 11.88 -2.02 -18.66
CA ARG A 14 10.89 -2.30 -19.71
C ARG A 14 11.20 -3.60 -20.44
N ILE A 15 12.48 -3.84 -20.76
CA ILE A 15 12.95 -5.11 -21.33
C ILE A 15 12.63 -6.28 -20.38
N TYR A 16 12.85 -6.09 -19.08
CA TYR A 16 12.53 -7.11 -18.07
C TYR A 16 11.04 -7.44 -18.05
N GLN A 17 10.20 -6.42 -18.12
CA GLN A 17 8.75 -6.61 -18.11
C GLN A 17 8.27 -7.33 -19.38
N GLU A 18 8.82 -6.99 -20.54
CA GLU A 18 8.54 -7.66 -21.82
C GLU A 18 8.98 -9.12 -21.81
N GLU A 19 10.21 -9.41 -21.36
CA GLU A 19 10.72 -10.78 -21.28
C GLU A 19 9.98 -11.61 -20.23
N ALA A 20 9.63 -11.03 -19.06
CA ALA A 20 8.83 -11.69 -18.05
C ALA A 20 7.43 -12.04 -18.56
N ASN A 21 6.77 -11.12 -19.28
CA ASN A 21 5.47 -11.36 -19.88
C ASN A 21 5.52 -12.43 -20.98
N HIS A 22 6.57 -12.43 -21.78
CA HIS A 22 6.80 -13.46 -22.80
C HIS A 22 7.00 -14.85 -22.16
N LEU A 23 7.80 -14.94 -21.09
CA LEU A 23 8.01 -16.18 -20.34
C LEU A 23 6.72 -16.66 -19.67
N ALA A 24 5.93 -15.76 -19.09
CA ALA A 24 4.65 -16.10 -18.47
C ALA A 24 3.61 -16.60 -19.50
N SER A 25 3.68 -16.13 -20.74
CA SER A 25 2.77 -16.52 -21.83
C SER A 25 3.16 -17.84 -22.50
N SER A 26 4.39 -18.32 -22.28
CA SER A 26 4.87 -19.60 -22.82
C SER A 26 4.55 -20.73 -21.85
N GLU A 27 3.77 -21.72 -22.30
CA GLU A 27 3.39 -22.88 -21.47
C GLU A 27 4.60 -23.67 -20.95
N SER A 28 5.62 -23.84 -21.80
CA SER A 28 6.87 -24.52 -21.45
C SER A 28 7.72 -23.72 -20.44
N ALA A 29 7.80 -22.39 -20.58
CA ALA A 29 8.53 -21.55 -19.64
C ALA A 29 7.78 -21.35 -18.31
N SER A 30 6.44 -21.31 -18.36
CA SER A 30 5.59 -21.28 -17.17
C SER A 30 5.78 -22.53 -16.31
N ALA A 31 5.98 -23.70 -16.93
CA ALA A 31 6.31 -24.95 -16.22
C ALA A 31 7.68 -24.91 -15.51
N MET A 32 8.60 -24.00 -15.90
CA MET A 32 9.87 -23.79 -15.22
C MET A 32 9.77 -22.81 -14.04
N LEU A 33 8.67 -22.04 -13.93
CA LEU A 33 8.47 -21.13 -12.82
C LEU A 33 8.14 -21.92 -11.55
N PRO A 34 8.70 -21.52 -10.40
CA PRO A 34 8.34 -22.15 -9.14
C PRO A 34 6.85 -21.91 -8.86
N VAL A 35 6.12 -23.00 -8.61
CA VAL A 35 4.71 -22.94 -8.20
C VAL A 35 4.61 -22.22 -6.85
N LEU A 36 3.51 -21.51 -6.58
CA LEU A 36 3.26 -20.82 -5.30
C LEU A 36 3.59 -21.69 -4.08
N GLN A 37 3.22 -22.97 -4.09
CA GLN A 37 3.54 -23.93 -3.02
C GLN A 37 5.06 -24.14 -2.83
N SER A 38 5.82 -24.15 -3.92
CA SER A 38 7.29 -24.26 -3.87
C SER A 38 7.94 -22.97 -3.33
N LEU A 39 7.36 -21.80 -3.67
CA LEU A 39 7.77 -20.53 -3.10
C LEU A 39 7.45 -20.47 -1.61
N ASP A 40 6.23 -20.82 -1.21
CA ASP A 40 5.80 -20.84 0.19
C ASP A 40 6.68 -21.76 1.04
N THR A 41 6.98 -22.97 0.55
CA THR A 41 7.86 -23.90 1.28
C THR A 41 9.29 -23.38 1.41
N SER A 42 9.83 -22.74 0.36
CA SER A 42 11.17 -22.15 0.39
C SER A 42 11.24 -20.91 1.32
N LEU A 43 10.25 -20.03 1.23
CA LEU A 43 10.10 -18.85 2.08
C LEU A 43 9.86 -19.26 3.54
N TYR A 44 9.06 -20.29 3.78
CA TYR A 44 8.83 -20.83 5.12
C TYR A 44 10.10 -21.44 5.72
N ARG A 45 10.87 -22.21 4.92
CA ARG A 45 12.18 -22.73 5.35
C ARG A 45 13.16 -21.62 5.68
N ALA A 46 13.23 -20.57 4.87
CA ALA A 46 14.05 -19.39 5.14
C ALA A 46 13.56 -18.64 6.40
N ARG A 47 12.23 -18.54 6.59
CA ARG A 47 11.64 -17.88 7.76
C ARG A 47 11.96 -18.59 9.07
N ARG A 48 12.14 -19.92 9.06
CA ARG A 48 12.58 -20.68 10.26
C ARG A 48 13.95 -20.26 10.79
N GLN A 49 14.81 -19.70 9.94
CA GLN A 49 16.15 -19.22 10.34
C GLN A 49 16.12 -17.77 10.86
N LEU A 50 15.03 -17.05 10.63
CA LEU A 50 14.86 -15.67 11.08
C LEU A 50 14.26 -15.63 12.50
N PRO A 51 14.62 -14.63 13.33
CA PRO A 51 14.03 -14.47 14.65
C PRO A 51 12.50 -14.30 14.57
N PRO A 52 11.75 -14.62 15.64
CA PRO A 52 10.30 -14.46 15.66
C PRO A 52 9.90 -13.02 15.32
N LEU A 53 8.74 -12.84 14.69
CA LEU A 53 8.21 -11.50 14.43
C LEU A 53 8.01 -10.78 15.78
N PRO A 54 8.44 -9.51 15.90
CA PRO A 54 8.15 -8.71 17.09
C PRO A 54 6.63 -8.59 17.27
N ARG A 55 6.16 -8.69 18.51
CA ARG A 55 4.72 -8.62 18.83
C ARG A 55 4.25 -7.17 18.92
N SER A 56 5.14 -6.29 19.34
CA SER A 56 4.93 -4.84 19.40
C SER A 56 6.08 -4.10 18.71
N LEU A 57 5.86 -2.83 18.36
CA LEU A 57 6.93 -1.96 17.83
C LEU A 57 8.04 -1.72 18.87
N ALA A 58 7.74 -1.81 20.16
CA ALA A 58 8.73 -1.70 21.22
C ALA A 58 9.70 -2.90 21.24
N ASP A 59 9.30 -4.04 20.67
CA ASP A 59 10.15 -5.23 20.57
C ASP A 59 11.09 -5.16 19.34
N VAL A 60 10.97 -4.14 18.49
CA VAL A 60 11.83 -3.95 17.32
C VAL A 60 13.16 -3.35 17.76
N VAL A 61 14.21 -4.17 17.77
CA VAL A 61 15.56 -3.73 18.07
C VAL A 61 16.20 -3.15 16.80
N ILE A 62 16.47 -1.84 16.79
CA ILE A 62 17.25 -1.19 15.74
C ILE A 62 18.75 -1.41 16.05
N PRO A 63 19.54 -1.96 15.12
CA PRO A 63 20.99 -2.03 15.27
C PRO A 63 21.61 -0.66 15.51
N GLU A 64 22.69 -0.57 16.30
CA GLU A 64 23.33 0.72 16.63
C GLU A 64 23.77 1.51 15.39
N SER A 65 24.19 0.81 14.33
CA SER A 65 24.57 1.41 13.05
C SER A 65 23.42 2.11 12.33
N LEU A 66 22.17 1.77 12.65
CA LEU A 66 20.95 2.31 12.06
C LEU A 66 20.16 3.17 13.05
N ARG A 67 20.70 3.38 14.25
CA ARG A 67 20.03 4.12 15.32
C ARG A 67 20.00 5.61 15.04
N PHE A 68 20.95 6.12 14.26
CA PHE A 68 21.06 7.53 13.94
C PHE A 68 20.86 7.78 12.45
N THR A 69 20.20 8.89 12.12
CA THR A 69 20.14 9.40 10.75
C THR A 69 21.50 9.97 10.35
N GLU A 70 21.71 10.24 9.05
CA GLU A 70 22.93 10.93 8.58
C GLU A 70 23.12 12.31 9.24
N ALA A 71 22.04 12.91 9.74
CA ALA A 71 22.04 14.16 10.49
C ALA A 71 22.35 14.00 12.00
N GLY A 72 22.54 12.76 12.48
CA GLY A 72 22.85 12.46 13.88
C GLY A 72 21.64 12.45 14.82
N GLU A 73 20.42 12.43 14.29
CA GLU A 73 19.19 12.35 15.06
C GLU A 73 18.80 10.89 15.33
N ASP A 74 18.18 10.60 16.47
CA ASP A 74 17.67 9.26 16.78
C ASP A 74 16.56 8.85 15.80
N PHE A 75 16.61 7.60 15.34
CA PHE A 75 15.59 7.02 14.49
C PHE A 75 14.34 6.68 15.32
N VAL A 76 13.25 7.42 15.11
CA VAL A 76 11.99 7.23 15.85
C VAL A 76 11.00 6.42 15.00
N PHE A 77 10.47 5.33 15.56
CA PHE A 77 9.33 4.63 14.97
C PHE A 77 8.03 5.39 15.32
N GLU A 78 7.49 6.16 14.38
CA GLU A 78 6.15 6.72 14.54
C GLU A 78 5.08 5.62 14.43
N GLN A 79 4.17 5.56 15.41
CA GLN A 79 3.00 4.68 15.35
C GLN A 79 2.00 5.23 14.34
N CYS A 80 2.13 4.83 13.08
CA CYS A 80 1.09 5.08 12.08
C CYS A 80 -0.22 4.39 12.53
N THR A 81 -1.16 5.20 13.02
CA THR A 81 -2.47 4.74 13.50
C THR A 81 -3.40 4.36 12.34
N SER A 82 -3.03 4.68 11.10
CA SER A 82 -3.81 4.44 9.89
C SER A 82 -3.17 3.36 9.01
N VAL A 83 -3.98 2.38 8.58
CA VAL A 83 -3.58 1.30 7.64
C VAL A 83 -3.08 1.85 6.30
N ARG A 84 -3.59 3.01 5.86
CA ARG A 84 -3.15 3.67 4.63
C ARG A 84 -1.72 4.20 4.74
N GLU A 85 -1.32 4.69 5.91
CA GLU A 85 0.04 5.22 6.13
C GLU A 85 1.08 4.09 6.12
N ARG A 86 0.72 2.91 6.65
CA ARG A 86 1.59 1.72 6.68
C ARG A 86 1.93 1.16 5.30
N LEU A 87 1.02 1.22 4.34
CA LEU A 87 1.24 0.70 2.98
C LEU A 87 2.06 1.65 2.09
N GLN A 88 2.16 2.92 2.47
CA GLN A 88 2.69 3.98 1.60
C GLN A 88 4.17 4.31 1.87
N ILE A 89 4.69 3.96 3.06
CA ILE A 89 6.11 4.13 3.43
C ILE A 89 7.01 3.05 2.78
N GLY A 90 6.50 1.82 2.58
CA GLY A 90 7.29 0.71 2.03
C GLY A 90 7.68 0.83 0.55
N ALA A 91 7.13 1.79 -0.19
CA ALA A 91 7.32 1.94 -1.63
C ALA A 91 8.11 3.20 -2.03
N GLY A 92 8.66 3.97 -1.08
CA GLY A 92 9.38 5.22 -1.37
C GLY A 92 8.54 6.30 -2.04
N GLN A 93 7.21 6.17 -2.03
CA GLN A 93 6.31 7.15 -2.64
C GLN A 93 5.99 8.26 -1.63
N GLN A 94 6.03 9.51 -2.10
CA GLN A 94 5.55 10.66 -1.34
C GLN A 94 4.09 10.43 -0.91
N VAL A 95 3.82 10.60 0.39
CA VAL A 95 2.47 10.52 0.95
C VAL A 95 1.60 11.54 0.21
N GLN A 96 0.65 11.05 -0.59
CA GLN A 96 -0.40 11.89 -1.16
C GLN A 96 -1.26 12.37 0.02
N ARG A 97 -0.89 13.52 0.61
CA ARG A 97 -1.65 14.16 1.68
C ARG A 97 -3.09 14.21 1.23
N THR A 98 -3.97 13.45 1.89
CA THR A 98 -5.40 13.51 1.61
C THR A 98 -5.80 14.95 1.88
N LEU A 99 -6.14 15.69 0.83
CA LEU A 99 -6.42 17.12 0.93
C LEU A 99 -7.46 17.34 2.04
N VAL A 100 -7.26 18.31 2.93
CA VAL A 100 -8.10 18.52 4.14
C VAL A 100 -9.61 18.50 3.83
N ARG A 101 -9.98 18.97 2.63
CA ARG A 101 -11.35 18.93 2.08
C ARG A 101 -11.96 17.52 2.04
N TYR A 102 -11.15 16.50 1.77
CA TYR A 102 -11.52 15.08 1.67
C TYR A 102 -11.73 14.44 3.04
N VAL A 103 -10.91 14.81 4.03
CA VAL A 103 -11.09 14.39 5.42
C VAL A 103 -12.44 14.88 5.95
N ARG A 104 -12.78 16.15 5.70
CA ARG A 104 -14.05 16.74 6.13
C ARG A 104 -15.28 16.11 5.48
N VAL A 105 -15.19 15.69 4.22
CA VAL A 105 -16.28 14.99 3.52
C VAL A 105 -16.50 13.59 4.11
N ASN A 106 -15.42 12.85 4.38
CA ASN A 106 -15.50 11.52 4.99
C ASN A 106 -16.09 11.59 6.40
N GLN A 107 -15.64 12.54 7.24
CA GLN A 107 -16.21 12.76 8.57
C GLN A 107 -17.72 13.04 8.54
N ARG A 108 -18.21 13.76 7.54
CA ARG A 108 -19.65 14.01 7.38
C ARG A 108 -20.43 12.74 7.01
N LEU A 109 -19.84 11.84 6.22
CA LEU A 109 -20.45 10.55 5.88
C LEU A 109 -20.45 9.62 7.08
N ASP A 110 -19.36 9.56 7.84
CA ASP A 110 -19.28 8.76 9.06
C ASP A 110 -20.30 9.24 10.10
N ASN A 111 -20.37 10.55 10.37
CA ASN A 111 -21.37 11.12 11.27
C ASN A 111 -22.81 10.84 10.81
N LEU A 112 -23.07 10.81 9.51
CA LEU A 112 -24.39 10.52 8.97
C LEU A 112 -24.75 9.03 9.10
N ARG A 113 -23.77 8.14 8.91
CA ARG A 113 -23.89 6.70 9.16
C ARG A 113 -24.21 6.43 10.62
N ASP A 114 -23.47 7.06 11.53
CA ASP A 114 -23.64 6.85 12.97
C ASP A 114 -25.00 7.40 13.45
N ARG A 115 -25.46 8.52 12.88
CA ARG A 115 -26.81 9.04 13.11
C ARG A 115 -27.93 8.15 12.59
N TYR A 116 -27.73 7.47 11.47
CA TYR A 116 -28.67 6.46 10.98
C TYR A 116 -28.67 5.22 11.89
N ALA A 117 -27.50 4.73 12.29
CA ALA A 117 -27.34 3.57 13.16
C ALA A 117 -27.99 3.78 14.55
N THR A 118 -27.97 5.02 15.05
CA THR A 118 -28.63 5.42 16.31
C THR A 118 -30.14 5.69 16.17
N GLY A 119 -30.71 5.57 14.96
CA GLY A 119 -32.14 5.81 14.69
C GLY A 119 -32.54 7.28 14.65
N ASN A 120 -31.58 8.21 14.68
CA ASN A 120 -31.82 9.66 14.68
C ASN A 120 -32.14 10.24 13.30
N VAL A 121 -32.05 9.43 12.25
CA VAL A 121 -32.29 9.81 10.85
C VAL A 121 -32.99 8.65 10.16
N ASP A 122 -34.09 8.94 9.48
CA ASP A 122 -34.82 7.93 8.68
C ASP A 122 -34.02 7.53 7.43
N ILE A 123 -34.28 6.34 6.90
CA ILE A 123 -33.57 5.79 5.75
C ILE A 123 -33.67 6.70 4.50
N LEU A 124 -34.83 7.31 4.26
CA LEU A 124 -35.02 8.21 3.12
C LEU A 124 -34.23 9.52 3.29
N GLU A 125 -34.19 10.03 4.52
CA GLU A 125 -33.42 11.22 4.88
C GLU A 125 -31.91 10.95 4.80
N TYR A 126 -31.47 9.76 5.22
CA TYR A 126 -30.10 9.28 5.09
C TYR A 126 -29.67 9.23 3.62
N LEU A 127 -30.44 8.56 2.76
CA LEU A 127 -30.14 8.42 1.33
C LEU A 127 -30.07 9.78 0.63
N THR A 128 -30.98 10.70 0.96
CA THR A 128 -31.00 12.05 0.40
C THR A 128 -29.74 12.84 0.79
N LYS A 129 -29.33 12.76 2.07
CA LYS A 129 -28.14 13.45 2.57
C LYS A 129 -26.85 12.85 2.03
N VAL A 130 -26.76 11.53 1.91
CA VAL A 130 -25.62 10.84 1.27
C VAL A 130 -25.50 11.27 -0.19
N GLY A 131 -26.61 11.25 -0.95
CA GLY A 131 -26.62 11.66 -2.36
C GLY A 131 -26.10 13.08 -2.56
N ARG A 132 -26.50 14.03 -1.71
CA ARG A 132 -25.98 15.42 -1.74
C ARG A 132 -24.49 15.51 -1.43
N ILE A 133 -24.01 14.75 -0.44
CA ILE A 133 -22.59 14.76 -0.07
C ILE A 133 -21.73 14.16 -1.21
N ILE A 134 -22.19 13.09 -1.85
CA ILE A 134 -21.51 12.44 -2.96
C ILE A 134 -21.56 13.30 -4.25
N ALA A 135 -22.68 13.97 -4.53
CA ALA A 135 -22.77 14.89 -5.66
C ALA A 135 -21.76 16.04 -5.53
N ASN A 136 -21.65 16.62 -4.33
CA ASN A 136 -20.63 17.62 -4.02
C ASN A 136 -19.21 17.04 -4.04
N ARG A 137 -19.03 15.73 -3.89
CA ARG A 137 -17.72 15.06 -3.97
C ARG A 137 -17.19 15.03 -5.41
N ARG A 138 -18.07 14.80 -6.39
CA ARG A 138 -17.72 14.76 -7.82
C ARG A 138 -17.28 16.12 -8.37
N SER A 139 -17.87 17.22 -7.88
CA SER A 139 -17.45 18.58 -8.27
C SER A 139 -16.08 18.99 -7.73
N ILE A 140 -15.54 18.27 -6.72
CA ILE A 140 -14.24 18.56 -6.08
C ILE A 140 -13.11 17.69 -6.68
N GLY A 141 -13.36 17.00 -7.79
CA GLY A 141 -12.34 16.25 -8.53
C GLY A 141 -11.78 15.04 -7.77
N TYR A 142 -12.61 14.35 -6.99
CA TYR A 142 -12.23 13.08 -6.36
C TYR A 142 -11.98 12.00 -7.44
N PRO A 143 -10.88 11.23 -7.37
CA PRO A 143 -10.76 10.02 -8.16
C PRO A 143 -11.83 9.02 -7.73
N SER A 144 -12.53 8.47 -8.71
CA SER A 144 -13.59 7.45 -8.59
C SER A 144 -13.01 6.07 -8.34
#